data_AF-A0A661JZE3-F1
#
_entry.id   AF-A0A661JZE3-F1
#
_cell.length_a   1.000
_cell.length_b   1.000
_cell.length_c   1.000
_cell.angle_alpha   90.00
_cell.angle_beta   90.00
_cell.angle_gamma   90.00
#
_symmetry.space_group_name_H-M   'P 1'
#
loop_
_entity.id
_entity.type
_entity.pdbx_description
1 polymer ?
#
loop_
_entity_poly.entity_id
_entity_poly.type
_entity_poly.pdbx_seq_one_letter_code
_entity_poly.pdbx_strand_id
1 'polypeptide(L)'
;EYRFERHQVEEVNFLGSLKALEKVDLWVSHRYNLLADYRVETVYGIKYCHQCWEVALSLHDIGRSPDGTQRAEWKVMVEVTLTGIGTFKVR
;
A
#
# COMPACT_ATOMS: atom_id res chain seq x y z
N GLU A 1 6.87 9.30 -10.71
CA GLU A 1 5.40 9.45 -10.83
C GLU A 1 4.86 8.29 -11.65
N TYR A 2 3.95 7.48 -11.11
CA TYR A 2 3.25 6.44 -11.85
C TYR A 2 2.06 7.08 -12.56
N ARG A 3 2.04 7.04 -13.89
CA ARG A 3 0.92 7.55 -14.70
C ARG A 3 -0.12 6.44 -14.83
N PHE A 4 -1.09 6.40 -13.93
CA PHE A 4 -2.33 5.68 -14.19
C PHE A 4 -3.09 6.45 -15.27
N GLU A 5 -3.32 5.83 -16.43
CA GLU A 5 -3.82 6.52 -17.61
C GLU A 5 -5.17 7.20 -17.37
N ARG A 6 -5.33 8.39 -17.96
CA ARG A 6 -6.41 9.35 -17.71
C ARG A 6 -7.72 9.04 -18.47
N HIS A 7 -7.83 7.87 -19.12
CA HIS A 7 -8.95 7.55 -20.02
C HIS A 7 -9.57 6.20 -19.62
N GLN A 8 -10.74 6.28 -18.98
CA GLN A 8 -11.66 5.17 -18.68
C GLN A 8 -10.99 3.86 -18.25
N VAL A 9 -10.49 3.83 -17.02
CA VAL A 9 -10.03 2.58 -16.42
C VAL A 9 -11.21 1.94 -15.70
N GLU A 10 -11.74 0.85 -16.24
CA GLU A 10 -12.65 -0.02 -15.50
C GLU A 10 -11.79 -0.87 -14.57
N GLU A 11 -11.76 -0.52 -13.29
CA GLU A 11 -10.92 -1.18 -12.28
C GLU A 11 -11.78 -1.78 -11.17
N VAL A 12 -11.31 -2.91 -10.66
CA VAL A 12 -11.78 -3.45 -9.39
C VAL A 12 -10.68 -3.29 -8.36
N ASN A 13 -11.04 -2.66 -7.25
CA ASN A 13 -10.19 -2.45 -6.10
C ASN A 13 -10.76 -3.20 -4.91
N PHE A 14 -10.00 -4.13 -4.38
CA PHE A 14 -10.31 -4.86 -3.15
C PHE A 14 -9.36 -4.42 -2.04
N LEU A 15 -9.92 -4.03 -0.91
CA LEU A 15 -9.17 -3.74 0.32
C LEU A 15 -9.72 -4.60 1.46
N GLY A 16 -8.87 -5.43 2.03
CA GLY A 16 -9.14 -6.17 3.25
C GLY A 16 -8.23 -5.69 4.37
N SER A 17 -8.77 -5.48 5.56
CA SER A 17 -7.98 -5.21 6.76
C SER A 17 -8.50 -6.04 7.93
N LEU A 18 -7.58 -6.45 8.81
CA LEU A 18 -7.87 -7.27 9.96
C LEU A 18 -6.98 -6.83 11.12
N LYS A 19 -7.61 -6.55 12.27
CA LYS A 19 -6.90 -6.38 13.53
C LYS A 19 -6.54 -7.75 14.09
N ALA A 20 -5.32 -8.20 13.80
CA ALA A 20 -4.87 -9.55 14.15
C ALA A 20 -4.54 -9.69 15.65
N LEU A 21 -3.99 -8.63 16.25
CA LEU A 21 -3.70 -8.52 17.68
C LEU A 21 -4.03 -7.11 18.17
N GLU A 22 -3.98 -6.88 19.49
CA GLU A 22 -4.27 -5.56 20.08
C GLU A 22 -3.48 -4.40 19.43
N LYS A 23 -2.20 -4.67 19.08
CA LYS A 23 -1.26 -3.71 18.51
C LYS A 23 -0.79 -4.06 17.09
N VAL A 24 -1.38 -5.07 16.45
CA VAL A 24 -0.95 -5.51 15.10
C VAL A 24 -2.14 -5.57 14.17
N ASP A 25 -2.06 -4.80 13.10
CA ASP A 25 -3.01 -4.79 12.01
C ASP A 25 -2.38 -5.41 10.77
N LEU A 26 -3.16 -6.20 10.04
CA LEU A 26 -2.81 -6.74 8.74
C LEU A 26 -3.73 -6.12 7.69
N TRP A 27 -3.20 -5.87 6.50
CA TRP A 27 -4.03 -5.50 5.36
C TRP A 27 -3.54 -6.13 4.06
N VAL A 28 -4.48 -6.25 3.12
CA VAL A 28 -4.23 -6.62 1.75
C VAL A 28 -5.00 -5.67 0.84
N SER A 29 -4.33 -5.17 -0.19
CA SER A 29 -4.96 -4.41 -1.27
C SER A 29 -4.70 -5.12 -2.58
N HIS A 30 -5.71 -5.24 -3.42
CA HIS A 30 -5.61 -5.83 -4.74
C HIS A 30 -6.30 -4.93 -5.76
N ARG A 31 -5.58 -4.60 -6.83
CA ARG A 31 -6.10 -3.78 -7.93
C ARG A 31 -5.97 -4.53 -9.24
N TYR A 32 -7.09 -4.60 -9.96
CA TYR A 32 -7.20 -5.26 -11.25
C TYR A 32 -7.83 -4.31 -12.27
N ASN A 33 -7.25 -4.24 -13.47
CA ASN A 33 -7.80 -3.49 -14.59
C ASN A 33 -8.61 -4.46 -15.46
N LEU A 34 -9.94 -4.29 -15.48
CA LEU A 34 -10.87 -5.13 -16.23
C LEU A 34 -10.79 -4.87 -17.74
N LEU A 35 -10.60 -3.61 -18.15
CA LEU A 35 -10.54 -3.23 -19.56
C LEU A 35 -9.33 -3.86 -20.27
N ALA A 36 -8.18 -3.81 -19.62
CA ALA A 36 -6.91 -4.32 -20.15
C ALA A 36 -6.59 -5.74 -19.67
N ASP A 37 -7.51 -6.36 -18.93
CA ASP A 37 -7.44 -7.70 -18.36
C ASP A 37 -6.08 -8.04 -17.71
N TYR A 38 -5.66 -7.24 -16.74
CA TYR A 38 -4.43 -7.51 -16.01
C TYR A 38 -4.45 -7.04 -14.56
N ARG A 39 -3.67 -7.76 -13.73
CA ARG A 39 -3.40 -7.36 -12.34
C ARG A 39 -2.46 -6.17 -12.33
N VAL A 40 -2.91 -5.07 -11.75
CA VAL A 40 -2.09 -3.86 -11.60
C VAL A 40 -1.13 -4.02 -10.42
N GLU A 41 -1.64 -4.39 -9.25
CA GLU A 41 -0.85 -4.49 -8.02
C GLU A 41 -1.54 -5.35 -6.97
N THR A 42 -0.75 -6.02 -6.13
CA THR A 42 -1.19 -6.55 -4.85
C THR A 42 -0.24 -6.10 -3.75
N VAL A 43 -0.79 -5.52 -2.68
CA VAL A 43 -0.03 -5.04 -1.53
C VAL A 43 -0.40 -5.90 -0.33
N TYR A 44 0.60 -6.46 0.32
CA TYR A 44 0.47 -7.13 1.61
C TYR A 44 1.14 -6.26 2.66
N GLY A 45 0.48 -6.07 3.80
CA GLY A 45 1.06 -5.22 4.84
C GLY A 45 0.77 -5.67 6.25
N ILE A 46 1.72 -5.32 7.11
CA ILE A 46 1.65 -5.48 8.56
C ILE A 46 2.03 -4.16 9.23
N LYS A 47 1.26 -3.77 10.25
CA LYS A 47 1.47 -2.52 10.98
C LYS A 47 1.44 -2.81 12.46
N TYR A 48 2.48 -2.35 13.14
CA TYR A 48 2.54 -2.33 14.60
C TYR A 48 2.18 -0.93 15.11
N CYS A 49 1.19 -0.87 16.00
CA CYS A 49 0.63 0.36 16.55
C CYS A 49 1.04 0.55 18.01
N HIS A 50 1.86 1.55 18.30
CA HIS A 50 2.15 2.03 19.65
C HIS A 50 1.36 3.32 19.96
N GLN A 51 1.41 3.80 21.20
CA GLN A 51 0.67 4.98 21.66
C GLN A 51 1.04 6.29 20.92
N CYS A 52 2.28 6.41 20.46
CA CYS A 52 2.82 7.66 19.88
C CYS A 52 3.63 7.41 18.59
N TRP A 53 3.62 6.17 18.10
CA TRP A 53 4.29 5.83 16.85
C TRP A 53 3.72 4.55 16.28
N GLU A 54 3.82 4.41 14.97
CA GLU A 54 3.42 3.24 14.21
C GLU A 54 4.55 2.88 13.25
N VAL A 55 4.75 1.59 13.02
CA VAL A 55 5.66 1.09 11.99
C VAL A 55 4.88 0.14 11.10
N ALA A 56 4.89 0.42 9.80
CA ALA A 56 4.28 -0.39 8.78
C ALA A 56 5.35 -0.97 7.85
N LEU A 57 5.23 -2.26 7.54
CA LEU A 57 6.00 -2.94 6.50
C LEU A 57 5.02 -3.41 5.44
N SER A 58 5.26 -3.08 4.18
CA SER A 58 4.46 -3.56 3.05
C SER A 58 5.31 -4.14 1.93
N LEU A 59 4.75 -5.17 1.29
CA LEU A 59 5.28 -5.79 0.09
C LEU A 59 4.32 -5.50 -1.07
N HIS A 60 4.80 -4.78 -2.06
CA HIS A 60 4.08 -4.42 -3.27
C HIS A 60 4.52 -5.36 -4.39
N ASP A 61 3.62 -6.23 -4.83
CA ASP A 61 3.77 -7.08 -6.01
C ASP A 61 3.06 -6.39 -7.18
N ILE A 62 3.84 -5.69 -7.99
CA ILE A 62 3.38 -4.87 -9.11
C ILE A 62 3.36 -5.75 -10.36
N GLY A 63 2.22 -5.75 -11.06
CA GLY A 63 2.05 -6.50 -12.30
C GLY A 63 2.71 -5.85 -13.51
N ARG A 64 2.90 -6.63 -14.56
CA ARG A 64 3.35 -6.14 -15.86
C ARG A 64 2.16 -5.58 -16.63
N SER A 65 2.30 -4.38 -17.20
CA SER A 65 1.27 -3.81 -18.06
C SER A 65 1.31 -4.42 -19.47
N PRO A 66 0.17 -4.55 -20.16
CA PRO A 66 0.09 -5.12 -21.51
C PRO A 66 0.85 -4.32 -22.58
N ASP A 67 0.90 -3.00 -22.43
CA ASP A 67 1.64 -2.07 -23.30
C ASP A 67 3.16 -2.08 -23.06
N GLY A 68 3.62 -2.82 -22.04
CA GLY A 68 5.04 -2.96 -21.70
C GLY A 68 5.67 -1.74 -21.03
N THR A 69 4.89 -0.69 -20.71
CA THR A 69 5.38 0.50 -20.00
C THR A 69 5.75 0.19 -18.54
N GLN A 70 5.10 -0.80 -17.95
CA GLN A 70 5.35 -1.29 -16.59
C GLN A 70 5.80 -2.75 -16.63
N ARG A 71 6.93 -3.04 -15.99
CA ARG A 71 7.41 -4.41 -15.78
C ARG A 71 6.92 -4.93 -14.43
N ALA A 72 6.84 -6.25 -14.31
CA ALA A 72 6.58 -6.88 -13.03
C ALA A 72 7.71 -6.55 -12.05
N GLU A 73 7.37 -6.15 -10.84
CA GLU A 73 8.32 -5.65 -9.85
C GLU A 73 7.85 -5.93 -8.43
N TRP A 74 8.78 -6.25 -7.54
CA TRP A 74 8.52 -6.36 -6.11
C TRP A 74 9.18 -5.19 -5.39
N LYS A 75 8.41 -4.46 -4.57
CA LYS A 75 8.92 -3.38 -3.72
C LYS A 75 8.59 -3.64 -2.27
N VAL A 76 9.58 -3.47 -1.40
CA VAL A 76 9.38 -3.45 0.05
C VAL A 76 9.36 -2.00 0.50
N MET A 77 8.37 -1.63 1.30
CA MET A 77 8.30 -0.31 1.93
C MET A 77 8.24 -0.44 3.44
N VAL A 78 8.97 0.46 4.11
CA VAL A 78 8.90 0.67 5.55
C VAL A 78 8.43 2.09 5.78
N GLU A 79 7.32 2.24 6.49
CA GLU A 79 6.76 3.53 6.87
C GLU A 79 6.77 3.65 8.39
N VAL A 80 7.30 4.76 8.89
CA VAL A 80 7.32 5.09 10.32
C VAL A 80 6.51 6.36 10.51
N THR A 81 5.44 6.25 11.27
CA THR A 81 4.56 7.38 11.59
C THR A 81 4.75 7.74 13.05
N LEU A 82 5.09 8.99 13.35
CA LEU A 82 5.20 9.51 14.71
C LEU A 82 3.95 10.34 15.02
N THR A 83 3.14 9.90 15.99
CA THR A 83 1.91 10.56 16.41
C THR A 83 2.10 11.17 17.79
N GLY A 84 1.71 12.43 17.97
CA GLY A 84 1.82 13.08 19.28
C GLY A 84 3.26 13.44 19.70
N ILE A 85 4.11 13.84 18.74
CA ILE A 85 5.32 14.61 19.06
C ILE A 85 4.83 15.90 19.74
N GLY A 86 4.80 15.93 21.06
CA GLY A 86 4.30 17.07 21.84
C GLY A 86 5.11 18.35 21.59
N THR A 87 4.73 19.43 22.28
CA THR A 87 5.37 20.74 22.15
C THR A 87 6.82 20.72 22.66
N PHE A 88 7.80 20.77 21.76
CA PHE A 88 9.19 21.05 22.11
C PHE A 88 9.34 22.53 22.46
N LYS A 89 9.53 22.85 23.75
CA LYS A 89 10.08 24.14 24.17
C LYS A 89 11.57 23.96 24.41
N VAL A 90 12.37 24.41 23.45
CA VAL A 90 13.80 24.67 23.67
C VAL A 90 13.89 25.99 24.44
N ARG A 91 14.59 25.99 25.57
CA ARG A 91 14.87 27.19 26.36
C ARG A 91 16.14 27.85 25.87
#